data_AF-A0A7S0R5W2-F1
#
_entry.id   AF-A0A7S0R5W2-F1
#
_cell.length_a   1.000
_cell.length_b   1.000
_cell.length_c   1.000
_cell.angle_alpha   90.00
_cell.angle_beta   90.00
_cell.angle_gamma   90.00
#
_symmetry.space_group_name_H-M   'P 1'
#
loop_
_entity.id
_entity.type
_entity.pdbx_description
1 polymer ?
#
loop_
_entity_poly.entity_id
_entity_poly.type
_entity_poly.pdbx_seq_one_letter_code
_entity_poly.pdbx_strand_id
1 'polypeptide(L)'
;GMVYDYFLDHARFPPEFKGWTDVVQPFTYRKDVPYFQMLVPTVDTVRFAYLLEVCLDVGRSVLFTGVTGVGKSVITVDALEGLRDKKHVVPFTINFSAQTQSIDTQYLIESKLEKKRKTRFGAPVNKKLVFFV
;
A
#
# COMPACT_ATOMS: atom_id res chain seq x y z
N GLY A 1 -15.85 -19.33 -10.98
CA GLY A 1 -14.55 -18.77 -11.36
C GLY A 1 -13.43 -19.66 -10.88
N MET A 2 -12.19 -19.25 -11.11
CA MET A 2 -10.99 -19.80 -10.48
C MET A 2 -10.91 -19.38 -9.01
N VAL A 3 -10.09 -20.06 -8.20
CA VAL A 3 -9.86 -19.69 -6.79
C VAL A 3 -9.42 -18.22 -6.64
N TYR A 4 -8.67 -17.69 -7.61
CA TYR A 4 -8.20 -16.31 -7.62
C TYR A 4 -9.31 -15.27 -7.81
N ASP A 5 -10.51 -15.66 -8.25
CA ASP A 5 -11.63 -14.73 -8.47
C ASP A 5 -12.35 -14.36 -7.17
N TYR A 6 -11.96 -14.98 -6.05
CA TYR A 6 -12.60 -14.82 -4.76
C TYR A 6 -11.63 -14.41 -3.66
N PHE A 7 -12.18 -13.84 -2.59
CA PHE A 7 -11.50 -13.59 -1.32
C PHE A 7 -12.35 -14.12 -0.17
N LEU A 8 -11.71 -14.33 0.98
CA LEU A 8 -12.40 -14.78 2.18
C LEU A 8 -12.90 -13.56 2.97
N ASP A 9 -14.21 -13.38 3.02
CA ASP A 9 -14.84 -12.33 3.83
C ASP A 9 -15.03 -12.82 5.27
N HIS A 10 -14.39 -12.10 6.20
CA HIS A 10 -14.43 -12.38 7.63
C HIS A 10 -15.53 -11.60 8.37
N ALA A 11 -16.38 -10.84 7.67
CA ALA A 11 -17.45 -10.04 8.29
C ALA A 11 -18.59 -10.89 8.91
N ARG A 12 -18.71 -12.17 8.54
CA ARG A 12 -19.71 -13.12 9.04
C ARG A 12 -19.04 -14.42 9.49
N PHE A 13 -19.74 -15.18 10.34
CA PHE A 13 -19.31 -16.52 10.77
C PHE A 13 -20.35 -17.57 10.34
N PRO A 14 -19.96 -18.61 9.59
CA PRO A 14 -18.61 -18.89 9.09
C PRO A 14 -18.15 -17.88 8.01
N PRO A 15 -16.83 -17.72 7.77
CA PRO A 15 -16.31 -16.89 6.69
C PRO A 15 -16.84 -17.36 5.32
N GLU A 16 -17.12 -16.42 4.43
CA GLU A 16 -17.72 -16.69 3.12
C GLU A 16 -16.77 -16.28 1.99
N PHE A 17 -16.71 -17.07 0.92
CA PHE A 17 -16.01 -16.64 -0.30
C PHE A 17 -16.86 -15.64 -1.07
N LYS A 18 -16.33 -14.45 -1.31
CA LYS A 18 -16.96 -13.40 -2.13
C LYS A 18 -16.14 -13.08 -3.36
N GLY A 19 -16.80 -12.69 -4.44
CA GLY A 19 -16.13 -12.32 -5.69
C GLY A 19 -15.43 -10.98 -5.55
N TRP A 20 -14.24 -10.84 -6.13
CA TRP A 20 -13.59 -9.52 -6.18
C TRP A 20 -14.42 -8.48 -6.93
N THR A 21 -15.22 -8.92 -7.90
CA THR A 21 -16.14 -8.08 -8.67
C THR A 21 -17.14 -7.33 -7.80
N ASP A 22 -17.51 -7.91 -6.65
CA ASP A 22 -18.55 -7.37 -5.77
C ASP A 22 -18.04 -6.18 -4.94
N VAL A 23 -16.72 -6.01 -4.86
CA VAL A 23 -16.05 -4.98 -4.06
C VAL A 23 -15.35 -3.91 -4.90
N VAL A 24 -15.30 -4.07 -6.23
CA VAL A 24 -14.78 -3.04 -7.13
C VAL A 24 -15.73 -1.84 -7.13
N GLN A 25 -15.21 -0.68 -6.74
CA GLN A 25 -15.98 0.56 -6.75
C GLN A 25 -16.17 1.08 -8.17
N PRO A 26 -17.34 1.67 -8.51
CA PRO A 26 -17.54 2.32 -9.78
C PRO A 26 -16.53 3.46 -9.99
N PHE A 27 -15.93 3.52 -11.17
CA PHE A 27 -15.06 4.64 -11.53
C PHE A 27 -15.88 5.91 -11.74
N THR A 28 -15.50 6.98 -11.02
CA THR A 28 -16.08 8.31 -11.21
C THR A 28 -15.05 9.21 -11.88
N TYR A 29 -15.32 9.62 -13.11
CA TYR A 29 -14.45 10.52 -13.85
C TYR A 29 -14.51 11.94 -13.27
N ARG A 30 -13.35 12.53 -13.01
CA ARG A 30 -13.20 13.89 -12.48
C ARG A 30 -12.44 14.76 -13.48
N LYS A 31 -13.13 15.74 -14.07
CA LYS A 31 -12.58 16.63 -15.11
C LYS A 31 -11.48 17.56 -14.59
N ASP A 32 -11.51 17.85 -13.29
CA ASP A 32 -10.58 18.70 -12.56
C ASP A 32 -9.26 17.99 -12.21
N VAL A 33 -9.22 16.67 -12.29
CA VAL A 33 -8.03 15.86 -11.97
C VAL A 33 -7.33 15.45 -13.27
N PRO A 34 -6.00 15.64 -13.40
CA PRO A 34 -5.26 15.14 -14.55
C PRO A 34 -5.42 13.62 -14.71
N TYR A 35 -5.59 13.13 -15.94
CA TYR A 35 -5.87 11.71 -16.20
C TYR A 35 -4.79 10.77 -15.63
N PHE A 36 -3.52 11.19 -15.63
CA PHE A 36 -2.42 10.40 -15.10
C PHE A 36 -2.41 10.29 -13.56
N GLN A 37 -3.27 11.05 -12.87
CA GLN A 37 -3.51 10.94 -11.43
C GLN A 37 -4.79 10.16 -11.09
N MET A 38 -5.59 9.78 -12.09
CA MET A 38 -6.82 9.01 -11.88
C MET A 38 -6.53 7.50 -11.98
N LEU A 39 -6.68 6.78 -10.86
CA LEU A 39 -6.66 5.33 -10.84
C LEU A 39 -8.07 4.79 -11.10
N VAL A 40 -8.21 3.92 -12.10
CA VAL A 40 -9.47 3.21 -12.36
C VAL A 40 -9.52 1.98 -11.46
N PRO A 41 -10.52 1.84 -10.57
CA PRO A 41 -10.66 0.63 -9.77
C PRO A 41 -10.91 -0.59 -10.66
N THR A 42 -10.10 -1.61 -10.48
CA THR A 42 -10.23 -2.92 -11.12
C THR A 42 -10.12 -4.02 -10.07
N VAL A 43 -10.47 -5.25 -10.46
CA VAL A 43 -10.27 -6.45 -9.62
C VAL A 43 -8.83 -6.53 -9.10
N ASP A 44 -7.84 -6.24 -9.96
CA ASP A 44 -6.43 -6.31 -9.55
C ASP A 44 -6.07 -5.21 -8.54
N THR A 45 -6.57 -3.99 -8.71
CA THR A 45 -6.29 -2.90 -7.74
C THR A 45 -6.82 -3.25 -6.35
N VAL A 46 -8.04 -3.81 -6.26
CA VAL A 46 -8.65 -4.19 -4.98
C VAL A 46 -7.96 -5.42 -4.39
N ARG A 47 -7.64 -6.42 -5.21
CA ARG A 47 -6.95 -7.64 -4.78
C ARG A 47 -5.56 -7.35 -4.20
N PHE A 48 -4.75 -6.54 -4.89
CA PHE A 48 -3.41 -6.20 -4.41
C PHE A 48 -3.45 -5.29 -3.19
N ALA A 49 -4.40 -4.35 -3.12
CA ALA A 49 -4.62 -3.55 -1.92
C ALA A 49 -4.98 -4.42 -0.71
N TYR A 50 -5.88 -5.41 -0.89
CA TYR A 50 -6.24 -6.37 0.15
C TYR A 50 -5.03 -7.18 0.63
N LEU A 51 -4.23 -7.73 -0.29
CA LEU A 51 -3.04 -8.50 0.08
C LEU A 51 -2.01 -7.65 0.84
N LEU A 52 -1.81 -6.41 0.41
CA LEU A 52 -0.95 -5.46 1.12
C LEU A 52 -1.45 -5.23 2.54
N GLU A 53 -2.75 -4.95 2.70
CA GLU A 53 -3.38 -4.69 3.98
C GLU A 53 -3.26 -5.89 4.94
N VAL A 54 -3.56 -7.10 4.47
CA VAL A 54 -3.44 -8.33 5.26
C VAL A 54 -2.01 -8.55 5.76
N CYS A 55 -1.00 -8.34 4.91
CA CYS A 55 0.39 -8.48 5.31
C CYS A 55 0.82 -7.39 6.30
N LEU A 56 0.38 -6.15 6.12
CA LEU A 56 0.67 -5.04 7.03
C LEU A 56 0.00 -5.21 8.40
N ASP A 57 -1.17 -5.84 8.47
CA ASP A 57 -1.85 -6.14 9.73
C ASP A 57 -1.05 -7.07 10.63
N VAL A 58 -0.34 -8.03 10.03
CA VAL A 58 0.59 -8.94 10.74
C VAL A 58 2.02 -8.40 10.80
N GLY A 59 2.24 -7.15 10.39
CA GLY A 59 3.55 -6.48 10.46
C GLY A 59 4.60 -7.07 9.52
N ARG A 60 4.19 -7.59 8.36
CA ARG A 60 5.08 -8.19 7.35
C ARG A 60 5.15 -7.33 6.10
N SER A 61 6.37 -7.10 5.62
CA SER A 61 6.62 -6.43 4.33
C SER A 61 6.22 -7.31 3.15
N VAL A 62 5.83 -6.67 2.05
CA VAL A 62 5.41 -7.32 0.81
C VAL A 62 6.32 -6.89 -0.34
N LEU A 63 6.61 -7.80 -1.26
CA LEU A 63 7.29 -7.52 -2.51
C LEU A 63 6.32 -7.70 -3.68
N PHE A 64 5.99 -6.63 -4.38
CA PHE A 64 5.22 -6.69 -5.62
C PHE A 64 6.15 -6.77 -6.83
N THR A 65 6.17 -7.92 -7.50
CA THR A 65 6.98 -8.17 -8.69
C THR A 65 6.14 -8.08 -9.97
N GLY A 66 6.81 -7.88 -11.10
CA GLY A 66 6.17 -7.80 -12.42
C GLY A 66 6.86 -6.78 -13.31
N VAL A 67 6.54 -6.78 -14.61
CA VAL A 67 7.17 -5.88 -15.60
C VAL A 67 6.90 -4.40 -15.32
N THR A 68 7.73 -3.51 -15.85
CA THR A 68 7.56 -2.06 -15.69
C THR A 68 6.28 -1.58 -16.39
N GLY A 69 5.68 -0.50 -15.89
CA GLY A 69 4.50 0.11 -16.52
C GLY A 69 3.14 -0.53 -16.21
N VAL A 70 3.06 -1.62 -15.43
CA VAL A 70 1.79 -2.30 -15.09
C VAL A 70 1.05 -1.72 -13.88
N GLY A 71 1.35 -0.48 -13.48
CA GLY A 71 0.61 0.21 -12.41
C GLY A 71 0.93 -0.22 -10.97
N LYS A 72 1.89 -1.13 -10.73
CA LYS A 72 2.27 -1.60 -9.37
C LYS A 72 2.47 -0.47 -8.35
N SER A 73 3.25 0.54 -8.73
CA SER A 73 3.55 1.68 -7.85
C SER A 73 2.30 2.50 -7.55
N VAL A 74 1.46 2.75 -8.55
CA VAL A 74 0.22 3.52 -8.38
C VAL A 74 -0.75 2.78 -7.46
N ILE A 75 -0.93 1.47 -7.66
CA ILE A 75 -1.79 0.62 -6.81
C ILE A 75 -1.28 0.61 -5.37
N THR A 76 0.02 0.48 -5.15
CA THR A 76 0.60 0.42 -3.80
C THR A 76 0.45 1.75 -3.08
N VAL A 77 0.72 2.86 -3.77
CA VAL A 77 0.56 4.20 -3.20
C VAL A 77 -0.90 4.47 -2.86
N ASP A 78 -1.83 4.18 -3.77
CA ASP A 78 -3.27 4.35 -3.53
C ASP A 78 -3.76 3.53 -2.32
N ALA A 79 -3.37 2.26 -2.26
CA ALA A 79 -3.70 1.38 -1.13
C ALA A 79 -3.15 1.93 0.20
N LEU A 80 -1.88 2.35 0.23
CA LEU A 80 -1.26 2.90 1.44
C LEU A 80 -1.87 4.23 1.89
N GLU A 81 -2.25 5.10 0.95
CA GLU A 81 -2.99 6.34 1.25
C GLU A 81 -4.36 6.00 1.85
N GLY A 82 -5.06 5.00 1.33
CA GLY A 82 -6.32 4.52 1.92
C GLY A 82 -6.18 3.96 3.35
N LEU A 83 -4.99 3.46 3.72
CA LEU A 83 -4.68 2.99 5.08
C LEU A 83 -4.28 4.10 6.04
N ARG A 84 -3.98 5.32 5.53
CA ARG A 84 -3.52 6.43 6.36
C ARG A 84 -4.53 6.80 7.44
N ASP A 85 -5.78 6.98 7.04
CA ASP A 85 -6.86 7.37 7.95
C ASP A 85 -7.43 6.17 8.71
N LYS A 86 -7.44 4.98 8.08
CA LYS A 86 -8.04 3.77 8.66
C LYS A 86 -7.16 3.11 9.73
N LYS A 87 -5.84 3.13 9.57
CA LYS A 87 -4.90 2.32 10.37
C LYS A 87 -3.69 3.10 10.90
N HIS A 88 -3.76 4.43 10.87
CA HIS A 88 -2.66 5.33 11.27
C HIS A 88 -1.33 5.00 10.57
N VAL A 89 -1.42 4.52 9.32
CA VAL A 89 -0.26 4.23 8.49
C VAL A 89 0.24 5.53 7.87
N VAL A 90 1.56 5.76 7.89
CA VAL A 90 2.16 6.89 7.21
C VAL A 90 3.11 6.34 6.16
N PRO A 91 2.70 6.32 4.89
CA PRO A 91 3.55 5.85 3.81
C PRO A 91 4.59 6.90 3.42
N PHE A 92 5.78 6.41 3.08
CA PHE A 92 6.86 7.20 2.48
C PHE A 92 7.42 6.46 1.28
N THR A 93 7.38 7.10 0.11
CA THR A 93 7.98 6.56 -1.11
C THR A 93 9.47 6.91 -1.18
N ILE A 94 10.30 5.90 -1.43
CA ILE A 94 11.74 6.00 -1.63
C ILE A 94 12.03 5.63 -3.08
N ASN A 95 12.45 6.61 -3.88
CA ASN A 95 12.82 6.34 -5.28
C ASN A 95 14.30 6.01 -5.36
N PHE A 96 14.64 4.77 -5.74
CA PHE A 96 16.01 4.40 -6.03
C PHE A 96 16.39 4.67 -7.47
N SER A 97 17.63 5.11 -7.66
CA SER A 97 18.29 5.25 -8.95
C SER A 97 19.64 4.53 -8.92
N ALA A 98 20.30 4.43 -10.06
CA ALA A 98 21.65 3.87 -10.15
C ALA A 98 22.71 4.64 -9.32
N GLN A 99 22.40 5.86 -8.88
CA GLN A 99 23.31 6.69 -8.08
C GLN A 99 23.02 6.64 -6.57
N THR A 100 21.88 6.07 -6.16
CA THR A 100 21.50 6.05 -4.74
C THR A 100 22.43 5.14 -3.94
N GLN A 101 23.13 5.71 -2.97
CA GLN A 101 24.03 4.98 -2.08
C GLN A 101 23.31 4.53 -0.81
N SER A 102 23.94 3.62 -0.06
CA SER A 102 23.45 3.16 1.25
C SER A 102 23.29 4.31 2.24
N ILE A 103 24.21 5.29 2.22
CA ILE A 103 24.17 6.46 3.10
C ILE A 103 22.97 7.37 2.81
N ASP A 104 22.61 7.54 1.54
CA ASP A 104 21.43 8.32 1.13
C ASP A 104 20.14 7.67 1.65
N THR A 105 20.07 6.34 1.55
CA THR A 105 18.93 5.54 2.01
C THR A 105 18.78 5.65 3.53
N GLN A 106 19.90 5.55 4.27
CA GLN A 106 19.90 5.70 5.71
C GLN A 106 19.40 7.09 6.14
N TYR A 107 19.94 8.16 5.56
CA TYR A 107 19.50 9.52 5.89
C TYR A 107 18.04 9.75 5.53
N LEU A 108 17.57 9.22 4.40
CA LEU A 108 16.18 9.34 4.00
C LEU A 108 15.24 8.67 5.01
N ILE A 109 15.54 7.44 5.44
CA ILE A 109 14.75 6.72 6.45
C ILE A 109 14.80 7.45 7.81
N GLU A 110 16.00 7.82 8.27
CA GLU A 110 16.18 8.50 9.56
C GLU A 110 15.46 9.86 9.60
N SER A 111 15.40 10.59 8.47
CA SER A 111 14.68 11.87 8.37
C SER A 111 13.17 11.76 8.63
N LYS A 112 12.60 10.55 8.52
CA LYS A 112 11.17 10.29 8.75
C LYS A 112 10.88 9.68 10.11
N LEU A 113 11.92 9.29 10.86
CA LEU A 113 11.79 8.68 12.17
C LEU A 113 12.03 9.70 13.29
N GLU A 114 11.41 9.46 14.44
CA GLU A 114 11.69 10.21 15.66
C GLU A 114 12.76 9.51 16.49
N LYS A 115 13.69 10.30 17.04
CA LYS A 115 14.66 9.80 18.00
C LYS A 115 13.96 9.49 19.32
N LYS A 116 13.84 8.21 19.68
CA LYS A 116 13.20 7.74 20.92
C LYS A 116 14.19 7.61 22.08
N ARG A 117 15.44 7.23 21.79
CA ARG A 117 16.56 7.16 22.75
C ARG A 117 17.88 7.47 22.04
N LYS A 118 19.00 7.47 22.77
CA LYS A 118 20.35 7.80 22.24
C LYS A 118 20.66 7.12 20.89
N THR A 119 20.29 5.85 20.74
CA THR A 119 20.56 5.02 19.55
C THR A 119 19.30 4.41 18.91
N ARG A 120 18.09 4.77 19.36
CA ARG A 120 16.84 4.18 18.86
C ARG A 120 15.99 5.21 18.14
N PHE A 121 15.68 4.91 16.90
CA PHE A 121 14.70 5.61 16.08
C PHE A 121 13.41 4.80 16.02
N GLY A 122 12.28 5.48 15.86
CA GLY A 122 10.99 4.83 15.72
C GLY A 122 9.97 5.74 15.08
N ALA A 123 8.83 5.16 14.73
CA ALA A 123 7.70 5.92 14.23
C ALA A 123 7.24 6.99 15.25
N PRO A 124 6.62 8.08 14.78
CA PRO A 124 5.87 8.98 15.64
C PRO A 124 4.88 8.21 16.54
N VAL A 125 4.59 8.78 17.71
CA VAL A 125 3.69 8.14 18.68
C VAL A 125 2.34 7.85 18.00
N ASN A 126 1.83 6.62 18.20
CA ASN A 126 0.58 6.11 17.62
C ASN A 126 0.53 6.05 16.08
N LYS A 127 1.67 6.05 15.39
CA LYS A 127 1.73 5.87 13.93
C LYS A 127 2.53 4.63 13.55
N LYS A 128 2.18 4.02 12.40
CA LYS A 128 2.96 2.97 11.74
C LYS A 128 3.58 3.55 10.48
N LEU A 129 4.91 3.62 10.39
CA LEU A 129 5.56 4.05 9.15
C LEU A 129 5.68 2.87 8.19
N VAL A 130 5.36 3.10 6.93
CA VAL A 130 5.58 2.13 5.84
C VAL A 130 6.44 2.80 4.78
N PHE A 131 7.61 2.22 4.52
CA PHE A 131 8.47 2.67 3.43
C PHE A 131 8.15 1.84 2.19
N PHE A 132 7.71 2.52 1.13
CA PHE A 132 7.52 1.94 -0.19
C PHE A 132 8.74 2.29 -1.05
N VAL A 133 9.27 1.31 -1.77
CA VAL A 133 10.44 1.44 -2.64
C VAL A 133 9.99 1.27 -4.09
#